data_AF-A0A1Z4JRG9-F1
#
_entry.id   AF-A0A1Z4JRG9-F1
#
_cell.length_a   1.000
_cell.length_b   1.000
_cell.length_c   1.000
_cell.angle_alpha   90.00
_cell.angle_beta   90.00
_cell.angle_gamma   90.00
#
_symmetry.space_group_name_H-M   'P 1'
#
loop_
_entity.id
_entity.type
_entity.pdbx_description
1 polymer ?
#
loop_
_entity_poly.entity_id
_entity_poly.type
_entity_poly.pdbx_seq_one_letter_code
_entity_poly.pdbx_strand_id
1 'polypeptide(L)'
;MTPIILRDTPLPTQKVEIFSTAVDGQSNIEIHVLRANQKFTHENISLGTFRLGGIRPAPKGIPQIEVTFTVNIDGFLFFLLET
;
A
#
# COMPACT_ATOMS: atom_id res chain seq x y z
N MET A 1 -7.84 -6.47 4.15
CA MET A 1 -6.86 -5.48 4.64
C MET A 1 -5.60 -6.23 5.00
N THR A 2 -4.44 -5.78 4.53
CA THR A 2 -3.15 -6.38 4.87
C THR A 2 -2.41 -5.43 5.80
N PRO A 3 -2.05 -5.85 7.02
CA PRO A 3 -1.29 -5.00 7.93
C PRO A 3 0.17 -4.94 7.47
N ILE A 4 0.60 -3.76 6.98
CA ILE A 4 1.97 -3.55 6.50
C ILE A 4 2.91 -3.14 7.64
N ILE A 5 2.51 -2.12 8.40
CA ILE A 5 3.26 -1.58 9.54
C ILE A 5 2.37 -1.71 10.77
N LEU A 6 2.84 -2.48 11.75
CA LEU A 6 2.10 -2.71 12.99
C LEU A 6 2.18 -1.49 13.90
N ARG A 7 1.18 -1.38 14.78
CA ARG A 7 1.24 -0.41 15.88
C ARG A 7 2.48 -0.67 16.73
N ASP A 8 3.06 0.40 17.27
CA ASP A 8 4.26 0.37 18.11
C ASP A 8 5.54 -0.11 17.40
N THR A 9 5.54 -0.14 16.07
CA THR A 9 6.77 -0.35 15.29
C THR A 9 7.73 0.83 15.52
N PRO A 10 9.00 0.59 15.88
CA PRO A 10 9.97 1.66 16.07
C PRO A 10 10.19 2.44 14.77
N LEU A 11 10.25 3.77 14.88
CA LEU A 11 10.48 4.68 13.75
C LEU A 11 11.94 5.14 13.74
N PRO A 12 12.54 5.36 12.55
CA PRO A 12 11.97 5.18 11.22
C PRO A 12 11.85 3.69 10.83
N THR A 13 10.84 3.36 10.00
CA THR A 13 10.65 2.00 9.51
C THR A 13 10.33 1.98 8.02
N GLN A 14 10.73 0.91 7.35
CA GLN A 14 10.47 0.66 5.95
C GLN A 14 9.97 -0.76 5.75
N LYS A 15 8.94 -0.92 4.92
CA LYS A 15 8.38 -2.21 4.56
C LYS A 15 8.12 -2.27 3.06
N VAL A 16 8.50 -3.37 2.44
CA VAL A 16 8.29 -3.62 1.02
C VAL A 16 7.28 -4.75 0.88
N GLU A 17 6.28 -4.57 0.02
CA GLU A 17 5.30 -5.59 -0.32
C GLU A 17 5.06 -5.61 -1.82
N ILE A 18 5.00 -6.82 -2.40
CA ILE A 18 4.77 -7.02 -3.83
C ILE A 18 3.27 -7.26 -4.02
N PHE A 19 2.64 -6.39 -4.79
CA PHE A 19 1.25 -6.51 -5.22
C PHE A 19 1.17 -6.98 -6.66
N SER A 20 0.00 -7.47 -7.03
CA SER A 20 -0.30 -7.86 -8.40
C SER A 20 -1.73 -7.47 -8.76
N THR A 21 -2.05 -7.48 -10.05
CA THR A 21 -3.41 -7.33 -10.55
C THR A 21 -4.35 -8.40 -10.01
N ALA A 22 -5.57 -7.99 -9.69
CA ALA A 22 -6.63 -8.87 -9.21
C ALA A 22 -7.45 -9.48 -10.35
N VAL A 23 -7.47 -8.80 -11.51
CA VAL A 23 -8.24 -9.19 -12.70
C VAL A 23 -7.33 -9.28 -13.92
N ASP A 24 -7.63 -10.22 -14.83
CA ASP A 24 -6.91 -10.38 -16.09
C ASP A 24 -7.06 -9.12 -16.97
N GLY A 25 -5.96 -8.64 -17.54
CA GLY A 25 -5.95 -7.45 -18.39
C GLY A 25 -6.15 -6.13 -17.64
N GLN A 26 -6.07 -6.13 -16.31
CA GLN A 26 -6.18 -4.92 -15.49
C GLN A 26 -5.03 -3.95 -15.80
N SER A 27 -5.37 -2.77 -16.32
CA SER A 27 -4.41 -1.73 -16.76
C SER A 27 -4.02 -0.72 -15.68
N ASN A 28 -4.68 -0.80 -14.52
CA ASN A 28 -4.43 0.05 -13.37
C ASN A 28 -4.70 -0.70 -12.07
N ILE A 29 -3.92 -0.43 -11.04
CA ILE A 29 -4.18 -0.88 -9.67
C ILE A 29 -4.57 0.31 -8.80
N GLU A 30 -5.39 0.03 -7.79
CA GLU A 30 -5.77 1.00 -6.78
C GLU A 30 -5.32 0.51 -5.40
N ILE A 31 -4.53 1.32 -4.71
CA ILE A 31 -4.04 1.04 -3.36
C ILE A 31 -4.74 2.00 -2.41
N HIS A 32 -5.59 1.44 -1.55
CA HIS A 32 -6.26 2.18 -0.49
C HIS A 32 -5.47 2.07 0.80
N VAL A 33 -4.97 3.20 1.29
CA VAL A 33 -4.15 3.25 2.51
C VAL A 33 -5.03 3.64 3.68
N LEU A 34 -5.00 2.80 4.71
CA LEU A 34 -5.72 3.04 5.94
C LEU A 34 -4.79 3.05 7.15
N ARG A 35 -5.10 3.92 8.12
CA ARG A 35 -4.48 3.95 9.44
C ARG A 35 -5.51 3.53 10.48
N ALA A 36 -5.14 2.59 11.35
CA ALA A 36 -6.00 2.21 12.47
C ALA A 36 -6.26 3.43 13.37
N ASN A 37 -7.53 3.71 13.68
CA ASN A 37 -7.88 4.81 14.56
C ASN A 37 -7.47 4.47 16.00
N GLN A 38 -6.82 5.41 16.70
CA GLN A 38 -6.50 5.25 18.12
C GLN A 38 -7.73 5.40 19.01
N LYS A 39 -8.75 6.16 18.58
CA LYS A 39 -9.94 6.46 19.39
C LYS A 39 -11.06 5.42 19.26
N PHE A 40 -11.16 4.75 18.12
CA PHE A 40 -12.17 3.74 17.84
C PHE A 40 -11.51 2.50 17.25
N THR A 41 -11.38 1.45 18.05
CA THR A 41 -10.70 0.19 17.68
C THR A 41 -11.29 -0.49 16.44
N HIS A 42 -12.53 -0.15 16.08
CA HIS A 42 -13.26 -0.75 14.95
C HIS A 42 -13.25 0.12 13.68
N GLU A 43 -12.76 1.36 13.73
CA GLU A 43 -12.74 2.25 12.58
C GLU A 43 -11.31 2.48 12.09
N ASN A 44 -11.11 2.30 10.79
CA ASN A 44 -9.87 2.68 10.13
C ASN A 44 -10.06 4.02 9.45
N ILE A 45 -9.09 4.92 9.61
CA ILE A 45 -9.08 6.23 8.93
C ILE A 45 -8.43 6.03 7.56
N SER A 46 -9.16 6.37 6.50
CA SER A 46 -8.61 6.44 5.15
C SER A 46 -7.62 7.59 5.06
N LEU A 47 -6.34 7.28 4.79
CA LEU A 47 -5.33 8.30 4.54
C LEU A 47 -5.37 8.78 3.10
N GLY A 48 -5.83 7.93 2.18
CA GLY A 48 -5.93 8.24 0.77
C GLY A 48 -5.92 7.00 -0.09
N THR A 49 -6.21 7.20 -1.36
CA THR A 49 -6.25 6.16 -2.38
C THR A 49 -5.35 6.57 -3.52
N PHE A 50 -4.45 5.68 -3.91
CA PHE A 50 -3.49 5.91 -4.99
C PHE A 50 -3.82 4.97 -6.15
N ARG A 51 -3.82 5.51 -7.36
CA ARG A 51 -4.01 4.73 -8.59
C ARG A 51 -2.72 4.72 -9.37
N LEU A 52 -2.21 3.53 -9.64
CA LEU A 52 -1.07 3.33 -10.53
C LEU A 52 -1.60 2.78 -11.85
N GLY A 53 -1.54 3.63 -12.88
CA GLY A 53 -1.85 3.24 -14.25
C GLY A 53 -0.59 2.85 -15.03
N GLY A 54 -0.77 2.44 -16.29
CA GLY A 54 0.35 2.10 -17.18
C GLY A 54 0.80 0.65 -17.10
N ILE A 55 0.05 -0.21 -16.41
CA ILE A 55 0.33 -1.63 -16.33
C ILE A 55 -0.04 -2.27 -17.67
N ARG A 56 0.90 -3.01 -18.26
CA ARG A 56 0.64 -3.75 -19.51
C ARG A 56 -0.44 -4.81 -19.25
N PRO A 57 -1.43 -4.97 -20.14
CA PRO A 57 -2.43 -6.02 -20.01
C PRO A 57 -1.75 -7.38 -19.90
N ALA A 58 -1.92 -8.02 -18.75
CA ALA A 58 -1.38 -9.34 -18.47
C ALA A 58 -2.40 -10.13 -17.64
N PRO A 59 -2.31 -11.47 -17.64
CA PRO A 59 -3.06 -12.30 -16.71
C PRO A 59 -2.89 -11.86 -15.26
N LYS A 60 -3.90 -12.07 -14.43
CA LYS A 60 -3.85 -11.81 -13.00
C LYS A 60 -2.68 -12.55 -12.37
N GLY A 61 -2.01 -11.93 -11.41
CA GLY A 61 -0.86 -12.55 -10.73
C GLY A 61 0.49 -12.35 -11.43
N ILE A 62 0.53 -11.89 -12.69
CA ILE A 62 1.79 -11.74 -13.45
C ILE A 62 2.46 -10.37 -13.23
N PRO A 63 1.74 -9.23 -13.31
CA PRO A 63 2.34 -7.94 -12.97
C PRO A 63 2.84 -7.94 -11.53
N GLN A 64 4.12 -7.68 -11.32
CA GLN A 64 4.71 -7.50 -10.01
C GLN A 64 4.90 -6.01 -9.77
N ILE A 65 4.16 -5.47 -8.82
CA ILE A 65 4.28 -4.07 -8.42
C ILE A 65 4.88 -4.06 -7.02
N GLU A 66 6.11 -3.59 -6.93
CA GLU A 66 6.77 -3.42 -5.65
C GLU A 66 6.31 -2.11 -5.02
N VAL A 67 5.78 -2.19 -3.80
CA VAL A 67 5.33 -1.03 -3.05
C VAL A 67 6.13 -0.95 -1.76
N THR A 68 6.90 0.12 -1.66
CA THR A 68 7.72 0.43 -0.50
C THR A 68 7.04 1.48 0.36
N PHE A 69 6.73 1.12 1.60
CA PHE A 69 6.11 1.94 2.62
C PHE A 69 7.20 2.39 3.60
N THR A 70 7.44 3.70 3.69
CA THR A 70 8.45 4.26 4.60
C THR A 70 7.79 5.23 5.57
N VAL A 71 7.96 5.03 6.86
CA VAL A 71 7.48 5.96 7.90
C VAL A 71 8.67 6.58 8.60
N ASN A 72 8.74 7.91 8.54
CA ASN A 72 9.79 8.68 9.18
C ASN A 72 9.46 8.97 10.65
N ILE A 73 10.45 9.48 11.40
CA ILE A 73 10.32 9.77 12.83
C ILE A 73 9.23 10.80 13.15
N ASP A 74 8.96 11.72 12.22
CA ASP A 74 7.89 12.72 12.32
C ASP A 74 6.48 12.13 12.09
N GLY A 75 6.39 10.85 11.69
CA GLY A 75 5.11 10.17 11.41
C GLY A 75 4.57 10.39 9.99
N PHE A 76 5.36 11.00 9.10
CA PHE A 76 5.06 11.03 7.66
C PHE A 76 5.25 9.66 7.03
N LEU A 77 4.27 9.25 6.23
CA LEU A 77 4.27 8.00 5.47
C LEU A 77 4.52 8.33 3.99
N PHE A 78 5.60 7.77 3.46
CA PHE A 78 5.99 7.84 2.05
C PHE A 78 5.73 6.49 1.38
N PHE A 79 5.34 6.55 0.12
CA PHE A 79 5.15 5.39 -0.73
C PHE A 79 6.01 5.55 -1.97
N LEU A 80 6.66 4.47 -2.35
CA LEU A 80 7.40 4.37 -3.60
C LEU A 80 6.88 3.13 -4.33
N LEU A 81 6.44 3.33 -5.58
CA LEU A 81 5.85 2.29 -6.40
C LEU A 81 6.76 2.05 -7.59
N GLU A 82 7.14 0.79 -7.80
CA GLU A 82 7.97 0.32 -8.91
C GLU A 82 7.22 -0.81 -9.64
N THR A 83 7.21 -0.76 -10.98
CA THR A 83 6.46 -1.67 -11.87
C THR A 83 7.37 -2.40 -12.84
#